data_AF-A0A960GCP0-F1
#
_entry.id   AF-A0A960GCP0-F1
#
_cell.length_a   1.000
_cell.length_b   1.000
_cell.length_c   1.000
_cell.angle_alpha   90.00
_cell.angle_beta   90.00
_cell.angle_gamma   90.00
#
_symmetry.space_group_name_H-M   'P 1'
#
loop_
_entity.id
_entity.type
_entity.pdbx_description
1 polymer ?
#
loop_
_entity_poly.entity_id
_entity_poly.type
_entity_poly.pdbx_seq_one_letter_code
_entity_poly.pdbx_strand_id
1 'polypeptide(L)'
;MFGVGGGIVMVPLLIWFLAMDQRHAAATSLAAIVPGAIAGSVSYLVNGHLDVLAGVLIAAAAILRLGRYLAYIPWPVVEGFTLGIAVIIALQQVPNALGVAKPAGENTAVVAARALDEAVAHPNPPALGLTALVVLVMVVAPRVHRALPSSLLGVLAATVVAAVADLDVATIGLPQRVVHLSVPHLAAGDLDQYLSAAFAIAALAAIESLLSAKVADGMADGRRHDPDRELLGQGVANVVSPLLGGMPATGAIARTAVNVRAGARSRVAAAVHALVLVLVVLFAAPLVAEIPLAALAGVLLVTAARMVDVHNVRAVLRSTRSDAIVLVVTALATVVFDLIVAVEFGVAIAAVLALRHV
;
A
#
# COMPACT_ATOMS: atom_id res chain seq x y z
N MET A 1 -12.96 19.91 -10.56
CA MET A 1 -11.67 20.58 -10.83
C MET A 1 -10.68 20.20 -9.75
N PHE A 2 -9.64 19.49 -10.19
CA PHE A 2 -8.46 18.94 -9.52
C PHE A 2 -8.16 19.32 -8.04
N GLY A 3 -8.14 18.29 -7.19
CA GLY A 3 -7.60 18.25 -5.82
C GLY A 3 -6.07 18.42 -5.72
N VAL A 4 -5.52 19.31 -6.54
CA VAL A 4 -4.14 19.84 -6.48
C VAL A 4 -4.16 21.27 -5.91
N GLY A 5 -5.35 21.89 -5.85
CA GLY A 5 -5.52 23.32 -5.58
C GLY A 5 -5.31 23.79 -4.14
N GLY A 6 -5.48 22.97 -3.11
CA GLY A 6 -5.40 23.49 -1.73
C GLY A 6 -3.99 23.88 -1.31
N GLY A 7 -3.11 22.89 -1.14
CA GLY A 7 -1.76 23.12 -0.62
C GLY A 7 -0.84 23.87 -1.59
N ILE A 8 -1.04 23.73 -2.90
CA ILE A 8 -0.14 24.25 -3.94
C ILE A 8 -0.63 25.58 -4.51
N VAL A 9 -1.95 25.80 -4.59
CA VAL A 9 -2.51 27.06 -5.13
C VAL A 9 -3.10 27.91 -4.03
N MET A 10 -3.89 27.33 -3.12
CA MET A 10 -4.64 28.08 -2.12
C MET A 10 -3.79 28.51 -0.94
N VAL A 11 -2.79 27.74 -0.51
CA VAL A 11 -1.85 28.21 0.52
C VAL A 11 -1.05 29.42 0.05
N PRO A 12 -0.42 29.44 -1.15
CA PRO A 12 0.20 30.65 -1.68
C PRO A 12 -0.80 31.80 -1.83
N LEU A 13 -2.02 31.55 -2.31
CA LEU A 13 -3.02 32.58 -2.54
C LEU A 13 -3.52 33.20 -1.22
N LEU A 14 -3.77 32.40 -0.18
CA LEU A 14 -4.13 32.88 1.17
C LEU A 14 -2.98 33.66 1.83
N ILE A 15 -1.73 33.24 1.61
CA ILE A 15 -0.56 33.98 2.10
C ILE A 15 -0.40 35.31 1.36
N TRP A 16 -0.59 35.34 0.04
CA TRP A 16 -0.31 36.52 -0.79
C TRP A 16 -1.45 37.53 -0.83
N PHE A 17 -2.70 37.08 -0.91
CA PHE A 17 -3.88 37.95 -0.97
C PHE A 17 -4.43 38.33 0.40
N LEU A 18 -4.35 37.43 1.38
CA LEU A 18 -4.94 37.64 2.72
C LEU A 18 -3.88 37.83 3.81
N ALA A 19 -2.60 37.92 3.44
CA ALA A 19 -1.46 38.12 4.36
C ALA A 19 -1.45 37.13 5.54
N MET A 20 -2.02 35.93 5.36
CA MET A 20 -2.09 34.93 6.41
C MET A 20 -0.71 34.31 6.63
N ASP A 21 -0.35 34.01 7.88
CA ASP A 21 0.85 33.26 8.14
C ASP A 21 0.70 31.81 7.63
N GLN A 22 1.85 31.20 7.34
CA GLN A 22 1.91 29.92 6.67
C GLN A 22 1.23 28.77 7.43
N ARG A 23 1.11 28.85 8.76
CA ARG A 23 0.42 27.82 9.56
C ARG A 23 -1.10 28.00 9.46
N HIS A 24 -1.59 29.23 9.57
CA HIS A 24 -3.02 29.51 9.44
C HIS A 24 -3.50 29.33 8.00
N ALA A 25 -2.72 29.72 6.99
CA ALA A 25 -3.03 29.50 5.57
C ALA A 25 -3.09 28.01 5.21
N ALA A 26 -2.17 27.19 5.73
CA ALA A 26 -2.21 25.74 5.57
C ALA A 26 -3.44 25.12 6.25
N ALA A 27 -3.79 25.58 7.46
CA ALA A 27 -4.98 25.10 8.18
C ALA A 27 -6.30 25.51 7.50
N THR A 28 -6.40 26.76 7.02
CA THR A 28 -7.59 27.25 6.30
C THR A 28 -7.74 26.62 4.93
N SER A 29 -6.65 26.41 4.20
CA SER A 29 -6.69 25.67 2.93
C SER A 29 -7.19 24.24 3.12
N LEU A 30 -6.77 23.57 4.20
CA LEU A 30 -7.22 22.22 4.53
C LEU A 30 -8.72 22.22 4.91
N ALA A 31 -9.13 23.19 5.73
CA ALA A 31 -10.54 23.41 6.10
C ALA A 31 -11.43 23.76 4.90
N ALA A 32 -10.89 24.39 3.85
CA ALA A 32 -11.63 24.71 2.62
C ALA A 32 -11.82 23.51 1.69
N ILE A 33 -10.90 22.53 1.71
CA ILE A 33 -11.01 21.29 0.91
C ILE A 33 -12.01 20.31 1.55
N VAL A 34 -12.06 20.26 2.88
CA VAL A 34 -12.87 19.31 3.65
C VAL A 34 -14.36 19.33 3.25
N PRO A 35 -15.06 20.47 3.10
CA PRO A 35 -16.45 20.49 2.66
C PRO A 35 -16.66 19.94 1.24
N GLY A 36 -15.75 20.21 0.30
CA GLY A 36 -15.82 19.69 -1.06
C GLY A 36 -15.50 18.19 -1.12
N ALA A 37 -14.54 17.73 -0.32
CA ALA A 37 -14.25 16.32 -0.13
C ALA A 37 -15.42 15.59 0.53
N ILE A 38 -16.07 16.18 1.54
CA ILE A 38 -17.26 15.63 2.19
C ILE A 38 -18.44 15.59 1.21
N ALA A 39 -18.71 16.67 0.46
CA ALA A 39 -19.80 16.70 -0.51
C ALA A 39 -19.60 15.68 -1.65
N GLY A 40 -18.35 15.52 -2.13
CA GLY A 40 -17.98 14.48 -3.08
C GLY A 40 -18.05 13.07 -2.47
N SER A 41 -17.65 12.91 -1.21
CA SER A 41 -17.72 11.64 -0.47
C SER A 41 -19.17 11.22 -0.24
N VAL A 42 -20.09 12.13 0.06
CA VAL A 42 -21.52 11.83 0.26
C VAL A 42 -22.16 11.28 -1.01
N SER A 43 -21.86 11.86 -2.18
CA SER A 43 -22.35 11.34 -3.46
C SER A 43 -21.74 9.98 -3.83
N TYR A 44 -20.59 9.60 -3.27
CA TYR A 44 -19.89 8.33 -3.50
C TYR A 44 -20.18 7.26 -2.44
N LEU A 45 -20.51 7.69 -1.21
CA LEU A 45 -21.02 6.88 -0.11
C LEU A 45 -22.35 6.23 -0.49
N VAL A 46 -23.19 6.97 -1.23
CA VAL A 46 -24.46 6.51 -1.78
C VAL A 46 -24.30 5.42 -2.85
N ASN A 47 -23.08 5.25 -3.39
CA ASN A 47 -22.83 4.23 -4.40
C ASN A 47 -22.10 2.99 -3.83
N GLY A 48 -21.43 3.03 -2.66
CA GLY A 48 -20.84 1.80 -2.08
C GLY A 48 -19.38 1.51 -2.45
N HIS A 49 -18.55 2.54 -2.60
CA HIS A 49 -17.09 2.35 -2.68
C HIS A 49 -16.47 2.27 -1.27
N LEU A 50 -16.00 1.09 -0.87
CA LEU A 50 -15.30 0.80 0.39
C LEU A 50 -14.13 1.76 0.66
N ASP A 51 -13.37 2.08 -0.38
CA ASP A 51 -12.15 2.87 -0.31
C ASP A 51 -12.39 4.32 0.13
N VAL A 52 -13.52 4.90 -0.30
CA VAL A 52 -13.92 6.26 0.06
C VAL A 52 -14.35 6.31 1.53
N LEU A 53 -15.10 5.31 2.00
CA LEU A 53 -15.48 5.19 3.41
C LEU A 53 -14.24 5.06 4.29
N ALA A 54 -13.26 4.25 3.91
CA ALA A 54 -11.99 4.15 4.62
C ALA A 54 -11.27 5.52 4.69
N GLY A 55 -11.22 6.27 3.58
CA GLY A 55 -10.66 7.62 3.56
C GLY A 55 -11.39 8.61 4.48
N VAL A 56 -12.72 8.55 4.52
CA VAL A 56 -13.55 9.35 5.44
C VAL A 56 -13.28 8.98 6.90
N LEU A 57 -13.18 7.70 7.22
CA LEU A 57 -12.86 7.23 8.58
C LEU A 57 -11.48 7.72 9.04
N ILE A 58 -10.47 7.69 8.17
CA ILE A 58 -9.14 8.23 8.48
C ILE A 58 -9.22 9.75 8.71
N ALA A 59 -9.91 10.48 7.84
CA ALA A 59 -10.08 11.93 7.99
C ALA A 59 -10.85 12.29 9.28
N ALA A 60 -11.89 11.53 9.62
CA ALA A 60 -12.63 11.69 10.86
C ALA A 60 -11.74 11.42 12.08
N ALA A 61 -10.93 10.37 12.05
CA ALA A 61 -9.97 10.07 13.10
C ALA A 61 -8.97 11.23 13.32
N ALA A 62 -8.51 11.87 12.25
CA ALA A 62 -7.65 13.06 12.32
C ALA A 62 -8.35 14.26 12.98
N ILE A 63 -9.60 14.55 12.59
CA ILE A 63 -10.39 15.65 13.15
C ILE A 63 -10.66 15.44 14.64
N LEU A 64 -10.91 14.19 15.04
CA LEU A 64 -11.09 13.77 16.42
C LEU A 64 -9.77 13.68 17.21
N ARG A 65 -8.63 14.00 16.60
CA ARG A 65 -7.29 13.96 17.19
C ARG A 65 -6.89 12.58 17.71
N LEU A 66 -7.24 11.55 16.94
CA LEU A 66 -6.96 10.16 17.27
C LEU A 66 -5.58 9.69 16.81
N GLY A 67 -4.85 10.48 16.01
CA GLY A 67 -3.57 10.07 15.43
C GLY A 67 -2.50 9.73 16.47
N ARG A 68 -2.51 10.43 17.61
CA ARG A 68 -1.63 10.09 18.74
C ARG A 68 -1.92 8.71 19.33
N TYR A 69 -3.17 8.26 19.34
CA TYR A 69 -3.57 6.97 19.92
C TYR A 69 -3.24 5.80 18.98
N LEU A 70 -3.42 6.00 17.67
CA LEU A 70 -3.02 5.05 16.63
C LEU A 70 -1.50 4.78 16.64
N ALA A 71 -0.70 5.71 17.16
CA ALA A 71 0.74 5.54 17.36
C ALA A 71 1.11 4.57 18.51
N TYR A 72 0.16 4.09 19.32
CA TYR A 72 0.37 3.18 20.46
C TYR A 72 0.04 1.71 20.16
N ILE A 73 -0.19 1.34 18.90
CA ILE A 73 -0.45 -0.06 18.58
C ILE A 73 0.76 -0.93 18.94
N PRO A 74 0.54 -2.07 19.64
CA PRO A 74 1.62 -2.95 20.04
C PRO A 74 2.43 -3.41 18.83
N TRP A 75 3.75 -3.30 18.94
CA TRP A 75 4.68 -3.75 17.90
C TRP A 75 4.45 -5.21 17.45
N PRO A 76 4.13 -6.18 18.34
CA PRO A 76 3.83 -7.55 17.93
C PRO A 76 2.67 -7.67 16.93
N VAL A 77 1.66 -6.81 17.03
CA VAL A 77 0.51 -6.80 16.13
C VAL A 77 0.91 -6.32 14.74
N VAL A 78 1.70 -5.25 14.65
CA VAL A 78 2.18 -4.69 13.38
C VAL A 78 3.10 -5.68 12.65
N GLU A 79 4.03 -6.32 13.37
CA GLU A 79 4.92 -7.33 12.80
C GLU A 79 4.14 -8.58 12.37
N GLY A 80 3.14 -9.00 13.16
CA GLY A 80 2.22 -10.07 12.81
C GLY A 80 1.45 -9.81 11.51
N PHE A 81 0.88 -8.60 11.34
CA PHE A 81 0.22 -8.20 10.10
C PHE A 81 1.17 -8.17 8.92
N THR A 82 2.35 -7.57 9.09
CA THR A 82 3.35 -7.46 8.03
C THR A 82 3.79 -8.83 7.54
N LEU A 83 4.04 -9.76 8.47
CA LEU A 83 4.35 -11.15 8.16
C LEU A 83 3.20 -11.85 7.41
N GLY A 84 1.97 -11.68 7.89
CA GLY A 84 0.78 -12.24 7.26
C GLY A 84 0.57 -11.74 5.82
N ILE A 85 0.64 -10.41 5.62
CA ILE A 85 0.50 -9.77 4.30
C ILE A 85 1.61 -10.24 3.36
N ALA A 86 2.86 -10.33 3.83
CA ALA A 86 3.97 -10.84 3.03
C ALA A 86 3.71 -12.29 2.55
N VAL A 87 3.18 -13.15 3.42
CA VAL A 87 2.81 -14.52 3.05
C VAL A 87 1.66 -14.53 2.03
N ILE A 88 0.61 -13.73 2.24
CA ILE A 88 -0.51 -13.63 1.26
C ILE A 88 0.01 -13.17 -0.10
N ILE A 89 0.81 -12.10 -0.15
CA ILE A 89 1.38 -11.61 -1.41
C ILE A 89 2.16 -12.73 -2.11
N ALA A 90 3.02 -13.44 -1.37
CA ALA A 90 3.80 -14.54 -1.93
C ALA A 90 2.90 -15.64 -2.51
N LEU A 91 1.87 -16.05 -1.77
CA LEU A 91 0.90 -17.05 -2.23
C LEU A 91 0.11 -16.57 -3.47
N GLN A 92 -0.30 -15.31 -3.50
CA GLN A 92 -1.00 -14.70 -4.65
C GLN A 92 -0.13 -14.66 -5.92
N GLN A 93 1.20 -14.63 -5.78
CA GLN A 93 2.12 -14.63 -6.91
C GLN A 93 2.44 -16.01 -7.46
N VAL A 94 2.13 -17.10 -6.73
CA VAL A 94 2.46 -18.46 -7.17
C VAL A 94 1.94 -18.78 -8.57
N PRO A 95 0.67 -18.51 -8.95
CA PRO A 95 0.19 -18.79 -10.31
C PRO A 95 1.00 -18.07 -11.39
N ASN A 96 1.25 -16.77 -11.22
CA ASN A 96 2.00 -15.96 -12.18
C ASN A 96 3.49 -16.36 -12.25
N ALA A 97 4.08 -16.72 -11.11
CA ALA A 97 5.47 -17.17 -11.03
C ALA A 97 5.69 -18.49 -11.77
N LEU A 98 4.71 -19.39 -11.69
CA LEU A 98 4.72 -20.69 -12.36
C LEU A 98 4.24 -20.62 -13.82
N GLY A 99 3.66 -19.50 -14.25
CA GLY A 99 3.11 -19.32 -15.60
C GLY A 99 1.81 -20.07 -15.85
N VAL A 100 1.02 -20.32 -14.80
CA VAL A 100 -0.27 -21.01 -14.89
C VAL A 100 -1.43 -20.03 -14.70
N ALA A 101 -2.56 -20.30 -15.36
CA ALA A 101 -3.77 -19.52 -15.16
C ALA A 101 -4.21 -19.60 -13.69
N LYS A 102 -4.67 -18.48 -13.12
CA LYS A 102 -5.10 -18.42 -11.72
C LYS A 102 -6.25 -19.41 -11.48
N PRO A 103 -6.08 -20.45 -10.63
CA PRO A 103 -7.14 -21.38 -10.31
C PRO A 103 -8.30 -20.68 -9.57
N ALA A 104 -9.52 -21.18 -9.76
CA ALA A 104 -10.67 -20.70 -9.01
C ALA A 104 -10.55 -21.06 -7.51
N GLY A 105 -10.91 -20.11 -6.64
CA GLY A 105 -10.93 -20.30 -5.20
C GLY A 105 -10.91 -18.97 -4.44
N GLU A 106 -11.53 -18.96 -3.26
CA GLU A 106 -11.56 -17.80 -2.37
C GLU A 106 -10.33 -17.77 -1.46
N ASN A 107 -9.88 -18.94 -0.98
CA ASN A 107 -8.70 -19.03 -0.11
C ASN A 107 -7.39 -19.00 -0.93
N THR A 108 -6.57 -17.99 -0.68
CA THR A 108 -5.30 -17.76 -1.38
C THR A 108 -4.33 -18.94 -1.28
N ALA A 109 -4.23 -19.61 -0.13
CA ALA A 109 -3.32 -20.74 0.05
C ALA A 109 -3.76 -21.97 -0.78
N VAL A 110 -5.06 -22.22 -0.85
CA VAL A 110 -5.63 -23.28 -1.70
C VAL A 110 -5.38 -22.99 -3.18
N VAL A 111 -5.56 -21.72 -3.60
CA VAL A 111 -5.27 -21.29 -4.98
C VAL A 111 -3.80 -21.50 -5.33
N ALA A 112 -2.88 -21.19 -4.42
CA ALA A 112 -1.45 -21.41 -4.62
C ALA A 112 -1.10 -22.91 -4.70
N ALA A 113 -1.69 -23.76 -3.86
CA ALA A 113 -1.48 -25.21 -3.89
C ALA A 113 -1.97 -25.82 -5.21
N ARG A 114 -3.18 -25.45 -5.66
CA ARG A 114 -3.71 -25.88 -6.96
C ARG A 114 -2.86 -25.41 -8.13
N ALA A 115 -2.29 -24.21 -8.04
CA ALA A 115 -1.37 -23.71 -9.06
C ALA A 115 -0.07 -24.51 -9.13
N LEU A 116 0.42 -25.03 -7.99
CA LEU A 116 1.55 -25.97 -7.96
C LEU A 116 1.20 -27.29 -8.62
N ASP A 117 0.03 -27.87 -8.30
CA ASP A 117 -0.44 -29.11 -8.93
C ASP A 117 -0.56 -28.94 -10.46
N GLU A 118 -1.12 -27.82 -10.90
CA GLU A 118 -1.25 -27.48 -12.32
C GLU A 118 0.11 -27.30 -12.99
N ALA A 119 1.07 -26.63 -12.33
CA ALA A 119 2.41 -26.43 -12.88
C ALA A 119 3.22 -27.73 -12.95
N VAL A 120 2.94 -28.70 -12.08
CA VAL A 120 3.53 -30.04 -12.17
C VAL A 120 2.94 -30.81 -13.36
N ALA A 121 1.65 -30.66 -13.62
CA ALA A 121 0.98 -31.29 -14.76
C ALA A 121 1.35 -30.63 -16.12
N HIS A 122 1.43 -29.30 -16.15
CA HIS A 122 1.70 -28.48 -17.32
C HIS A 122 2.81 -27.45 -17.03
N PRO A 123 4.10 -27.87 -17.03
CA PRO A 123 5.20 -26.97 -16.74
C PRO A 123 5.34 -25.84 -17.76
N ASN A 124 5.58 -24.61 -17.27
CA ASN A 124 5.94 -23.46 -18.10
C ASN A 124 7.35 -22.95 -17.73
N PRO A 125 8.42 -23.56 -18.28
CA PRO A 125 9.80 -23.17 -17.99
C PRO A 125 10.14 -21.71 -18.31
N PRO A 126 9.62 -21.10 -19.40
CA PRO A 126 9.80 -19.67 -19.66
C PRO A 126 9.38 -18.78 -18.50
N ALA A 127 8.16 -18.96 -17.97
CA ALA A 127 7.65 -18.14 -16.86
C ALA A 127 8.48 -18.32 -15.58
N LEU A 128 8.82 -19.57 -15.25
CA LEU A 128 9.71 -19.89 -14.12
C LEU A 128 11.09 -19.24 -14.28
N GLY A 129 11.67 -19.32 -15.48
CA GLY A 129 12.96 -18.73 -15.82
C GLY A 129 12.96 -17.22 -15.69
N LEU A 130 11.92 -16.54 -16.17
CA LEU A 130 11.75 -15.10 -16.02
C LEU A 130 11.58 -14.68 -14.55
N THR A 131 10.78 -15.42 -13.78
CA THR A 131 10.62 -15.19 -12.34
C THR A 131 11.97 -15.32 -11.63
N ALA A 132 12.71 -16.41 -11.88
CA ALA A 132 14.02 -16.66 -11.30
C ALA A 132 15.03 -15.58 -11.70
N LEU A 133 15.01 -15.12 -12.96
CA LEU A 133 15.85 -14.03 -13.45
C LEU A 133 15.58 -12.73 -12.68
N VAL A 134 14.31 -12.34 -12.51
CA VAL A 134 13.97 -11.14 -11.74
C VAL A 134 14.44 -11.27 -10.29
N VAL A 135 14.19 -12.41 -9.64
CA VAL A 135 14.65 -12.67 -8.28
C VAL A 135 16.17 -12.55 -8.19
N LEU A 136 16.89 -13.17 -9.11
CA LEU A 136 18.35 -13.14 -9.19
C LEU A 136 18.86 -11.70 -9.34
N VAL A 137 18.33 -10.94 -10.31
CA VAL A 137 18.71 -9.54 -10.54
C VAL A 137 18.43 -8.70 -9.30
N MET A 138 17.26 -8.87 -8.66
CA MET A 138 16.91 -8.10 -7.47
C MET A 138 17.79 -8.41 -6.26
N VAL A 139 18.31 -9.63 -6.15
CA VAL A 139 19.19 -10.07 -5.07
C VAL A 139 20.65 -9.69 -5.35
N VAL A 140 21.09 -9.72 -6.60
CA VAL A 140 22.49 -9.47 -7.00
C VAL A 140 22.77 -7.99 -7.26
N ALA A 141 21.89 -7.26 -7.96
CA ALA A 141 22.15 -5.87 -8.34
C ALA A 141 22.49 -4.93 -7.16
N PRO A 142 21.82 -5.02 -5.99
CA PRO A 142 22.18 -4.20 -4.83
C PRO A 142 23.57 -4.51 -4.25
N ARG A 143 24.12 -5.71 -4.50
CA ARG A 143 25.48 -6.09 -4.09
C ARG A 143 26.55 -5.50 -4.99
N VAL A 144 26.22 -5.25 -6.26
CA VAL A 144 27.12 -4.60 -7.22
C VAL A 144 27.13 -3.09 -6.99
N HIS A 145 25.96 -2.45 -6.96
CA HIS A 145 25.87 -1.01 -6.75
C HIS A 145 24.55 -0.61 -6.08
N ARG A 146 24.65 0.04 -4.91
CA ARG A 146 23.49 0.37 -4.05
C ARG A 146 22.50 1.37 -4.66
N ALA A 147 22.93 2.14 -5.66
CA ALA A 147 22.07 3.12 -6.32
C ALA A 147 21.21 2.54 -7.46
N LEU A 148 21.42 1.28 -7.84
CA LEU A 148 20.68 0.68 -8.96
C LEU A 148 19.27 0.25 -8.53
N PRO A 149 18.20 0.70 -9.22
CA PRO A 149 16.83 0.28 -8.94
C PRO A 149 16.62 -1.16 -9.37
N SER A 150 16.84 -2.09 -8.43
CA SER A 150 16.93 -3.52 -8.71
C SER A 150 15.66 -4.13 -9.32
N SER A 151 14.48 -3.64 -8.92
CA SER A 151 13.19 -4.07 -9.50
C SER A 151 13.05 -3.62 -10.95
N LEU A 152 13.44 -2.38 -11.28
CA LEU A 152 13.40 -1.86 -12.65
C LEU A 152 14.35 -2.65 -13.56
N LEU A 153 15.58 -2.92 -13.09
CA LEU A 153 16.53 -3.74 -13.83
C LEU A 153 16.01 -5.17 -14.05
N GLY A 154 15.40 -5.78 -13.03
CA GLY A 154 14.82 -7.12 -13.13
C GLY A 154 13.71 -7.17 -14.17
N VAL A 155 12.75 -6.24 -14.09
CA VAL A 155 11.63 -6.15 -15.05
C VAL A 155 12.13 -5.88 -16.46
N LEU A 156 13.07 -4.95 -16.63
CA LEU A 156 13.66 -4.65 -17.94
C LEU A 156 14.36 -5.87 -18.53
N ALA A 157 15.21 -6.56 -17.75
CA ALA A 157 15.91 -7.75 -18.19
C ALA A 157 14.93 -8.86 -18.60
N ALA A 158 13.90 -9.13 -17.78
CA ALA A 158 12.90 -10.14 -18.08
C ALA A 158 12.06 -9.79 -19.32
N THR A 159 11.71 -8.52 -19.49
CA THR A 159 10.94 -8.05 -20.66
C THR A 159 11.77 -8.18 -21.95
N VAL A 160 13.05 -7.78 -21.92
CA VAL A 160 13.96 -7.92 -23.06
C VAL A 160 14.19 -9.39 -23.40
N VAL A 161 14.41 -10.25 -22.39
CA VAL A 161 14.58 -11.70 -22.62
C VAL A 161 13.32 -12.30 -23.22
N ALA A 162 12.14 -11.97 -22.71
CA ALA A 162 10.87 -12.46 -23.23
C ALA A 162 10.66 -12.03 -24.69
N ALA A 163 10.93 -10.76 -25.02
CA ALA A 163 10.75 -10.23 -26.37
C ALA A 163 11.77 -10.79 -27.37
N VAL A 164 13.06 -10.88 -26.99
CA VAL A 164 14.13 -11.36 -27.89
C VAL A 164 14.04 -12.87 -28.13
N ALA A 165 13.64 -13.64 -27.11
CA ALA A 165 13.48 -15.07 -27.23
C ALA A 165 12.07 -15.50 -27.66
N ASP A 166 11.18 -14.54 -27.98
CA ASP A 166 9.79 -14.76 -28.40
C ASP A 166 9.04 -15.73 -27.49
N LEU A 167 9.15 -15.51 -26.17
CA LEU A 167 8.58 -16.40 -25.16
C LEU A 167 7.06 -16.20 -25.07
N ASP A 168 6.31 -17.29 -25.22
CA ASP A 168 4.86 -17.30 -25.01
C ASP A 168 4.54 -17.27 -23.51
N VAL A 169 4.51 -16.06 -22.95
CA VAL A 169 4.18 -15.81 -21.54
C VAL A 169 3.12 -14.73 -21.44
N ALA A 170 2.24 -14.88 -20.45
CA ALA A 170 1.21 -13.87 -20.18
C ALA A 170 1.88 -12.53 -19.80
N THR A 171 1.47 -11.45 -20.47
CA THR A 171 1.92 -10.08 -20.21
C THR A 171 0.83 -9.24 -19.55
N ILE A 172 1.17 -8.04 -19.08
CA ILE A 172 0.18 -7.10 -18.51
C ILE A 172 -0.92 -6.78 -19.54
N GLY A 173 -0.55 -6.69 -20.82
CA GLY A 173 -1.44 -6.23 -21.88
C GLY A 173 -1.69 -4.72 -21.81
N LEU A 174 -2.35 -4.19 -22.84
CA LEU A 174 -2.68 -2.76 -22.86
C LEU A 174 -3.73 -2.47 -21.78
N PRO A 175 -3.51 -1.47 -20.90
CA PRO A 175 -4.55 -1.06 -19.97
C PRO A 175 -5.75 -0.59 -20.78
N GLN A 176 -6.92 -1.19 -20.54
CA GLN A 176 -8.16 -0.69 -21.13
C GLN A 176 -8.38 0.73 -20.59
N ARG A 177 -8.24 1.74 -21.45
CA ARG A 177 -8.36 3.17 -21.12
C ARG A 177 -9.81 3.56 -20.88
N VAL A 178 -10.47 2.91 -19.96
CA VAL A 178 -11.83 3.25 -19.59
C VAL A 178 -11.82 3.59 -18.12
N VAL A 179 -11.71 4.90 -17.85
CA VAL A 179 -12.21 5.47 -16.59
C VAL A 179 -13.72 5.26 -16.65
N HIS A 180 -14.16 4.07 -16.27
CA HIS A 180 -15.57 3.88 -15.98
C HIS A 180 -15.83 4.65 -14.70
N LEU A 181 -16.66 5.69 -14.80
CA LEU A 181 -17.36 6.21 -13.64
C LEU A 181 -18.32 5.10 -13.20
N SER A 182 -17.80 4.15 -12.44
CA SER A 182 -18.56 3.08 -11.87
C SER A 182 -19.55 3.70 -10.90
N VAL A 183 -20.83 3.42 -11.10
CA VAL A 183 -21.90 3.68 -10.15
C VAL A 183 -22.09 2.38 -9.40
N PRO A 184 -21.43 2.16 -8.25
CA PRO A 184 -21.63 0.93 -7.54
C PRO A 184 -23.07 0.81 -7.07
N HIS A 185 -23.54 -0.43 -7.14
CA HIS A 185 -24.83 -0.83 -6.64
C HIS A 185 -24.62 -1.23 -5.19
N LEU A 186 -25.09 -0.42 -4.25
CA LEU A 186 -25.32 -0.89 -2.89
C LEU A 186 -26.47 -1.89 -2.93
N ALA A 187 -26.17 -3.19 -2.83
CA ALA A 187 -27.17 -4.12 -2.33
C ALA A 187 -27.49 -3.68 -0.89
N ALA A 188 -28.75 -3.35 -0.60
CA ALA A 188 -29.19 -2.79 0.68
C ALA A 188 -29.07 -3.75 1.89
N GLY A 189 -28.27 -4.82 1.80
CA GLY A 189 -28.13 -5.88 2.81
C GLY A 189 -26.76 -6.01 3.48
N ASP A 190 -25.68 -5.40 2.96
CA ASP A 190 -24.31 -5.73 3.42
C ASP A 190 -23.59 -4.60 4.20
N LEU A 191 -24.35 -3.63 4.74
CA LEU A 191 -23.77 -2.42 5.34
C LEU A 191 -22.74 -2.72 6.45
N ASP A 192 -22.98 -3.76 7.24
CA ASP A 192 -22.11 -4.18 8.35
C ASP A 192 -20.75 -4.70 7.85
N GLN A 193 -20.77 -5.58 6.84
CA GLN A 193 -19.55 -6.11 6.22
C GLN A 193 -18.75 -5.00 5.52
N TYR A 194 -19.47 -4.06 4.89
CA TYR A 194 -18.85 -2.89 4.25
C TYR A 194 -18.17 -1.96 5.26
N LEU A 195 -18.83 -1.68 6.38
CA LEU A 195 -18.29 -0.82 7.43
C LEU A 195 -17.09 -1.46 8.11
N SER A 196 -17.16 -2.75 8.42
CA SER A 196 -16.07 -3.55 8.97
C SER A 196 -14.84 -3.53 8.04
N ALA A 197 -15.05 -3.79 6.75
CA ALA A 197 -13.99 -3.74 5.75
C ALA A 197 -13.31 -2.37 5.64
N ALA A 198 -14.11 -1.30 5.59
CA ALA A 198 -13.60 0.06 5.51
C ALA A 198 -12.83 0.46 6.77
N PHE A 199 -13.28 0.02 7.95
CA PHE A 199 -12.55 0.24 9.21
C PHE A 199 -11.20 -0.46 9.20
N ALA A 200 -11.13 -1.71 8.74
CA ALA A 200 -9.89 -2.46 8.64
C ALA A 200 -8.87 -1.78 7.71
N ILE A 201 -9.32 -1.36 6.52
CA ILE A 201 -8.48 -0.61 5.56
C ILE A 201 -8.02 0.72 6.17
N ALA A 202 -8.94 1.46 6.80
CA ALA A 202 -8.62 2.73 7.43
C ALA A 202 -7.57 2.60 8.53
N ALA A 203 -7.75 1.60 9.42
CA ALA A 203 -6.81 1.31 10.49
C ALA A 203 -5.44 0.95 9.92
N LEU A 204 -5.35 -0.04 9.02
CA LEU A 204 -4.08 -0.46 8.44
C LEU A 204 -3.35 0.69 7.76
N ALA A 205 -4.07 1.45 6.92
CA ALA A 205 -3.49 2.58 6.20
C ALA A 205 -2.99 3.65 7.19
N ALA A 206 -3.79 4.03 8.19
CA ALA A 206 -3.40 4.99 9.22
C ALA A 206 -2.13 4.57 9.97
N ILE A 207 -2.04 3.28 10.34
CA ILE A 207 -0.91 2.72 11.09
C ILE A 207 0.36 2.75 10.25
N GLU A 208 0.32 2.22 9.03
CA GLU A 208 1.49 2.22 8.13
C GLU A 208 1.97 3.63 7.82
N SER A 209 1.04 4.57 7.65
CA SER A 209 1.35 5.99 7.44
C SER A 209 2.13 6.59 8.61
N LEU A 210 1.59 6.44 9.82
CA LEU A 210 2.21 6.97 11.04
C LEU A 210 3.56 6.29 11.34
N LEU A 211 3.69 4.99 11.06
CA LEU A 211 4.96 4.28 11.19
C LEU A 211 5.99 4.77 10.16
N SER A 212 5.59 4.94 8.91
CA SER A 212 6.43 5.51 7.85
C SER A 212 6.90 6.93 8.20
N ALA A 213 6.01 7.76 8.73
CA ALA A 213 6.33 9.10 9.20
C ALA A 213 7.29 9.07 10.41
N LYS A 214 7.08 8.19 11.38
CA LYS A 214 7.97 8.02 12.54
C LYS A 214 9.37 7.54 12.12
N VAL A 215 9.47 6.64 11.15
CA VAL A 215 10.77 6.21 10.58
C VAL A 215 11.45 7.38 9.87
N ALA A 216 10.71 8.16 9.08
CA ALA A 216 11.24 9.34 8.40
C ALA A 216 11.77 10.39 9.39
N ASP A 217 11.04 10.66 10.47
CA ASP A 217 11.45 11.56 11.55
C ASP A 217 12.75 11.11 12.22
N GLY A 218 12.95 9.80 12.38
CA GLY A 218 14.18 9.23 12.92
C GLY A 218 15.39 9.35 11.98
N MET A 219 15.14 9.57 10.68
CA MET A 219 16.16 9.71 9.65
C MET A 219 16.48 11.16 9.26
N ALA A 220 15.58 12.09 9.57
CA ALA A 220 15.68 13.49 9.18
C ALA A 220 16.03 14.39 10.38
N ASP A 221 16.91 15.38 10.16
CA ASP A 221 17.30 16.30 11.23
C ASP A 221 16.15 17.27 11.61
N GLY A 222 15.63 17.11 12.83
CA GLY A 222 15.00 18.19 13.60
C GLY A 222 13.52 18.48 13.37
N ARG A 223 12.85 17.89 12.38
CA ARG A 223 11.40 18.07 12.17
C ARG A 223 10.63 16.79 12.41
N ARG A 224 9.77 16.80 13.42
CA ARG A 224 8.79 15.74 13.66
C ARG A 224 7.51 15.99 12.88
N HIS A 225 6.86 14.92 12.45
CA HIS A 225 5.53 15.00 11.88
C HIS A 225 4.48 15.30 12.95
N ASP A 226 3.32 15.77 12.50
CA ASP A 226 2.11 15.89 13.29
C ASP A 226 1.20 14.72 12.88
N PRO A 227 0.93 13.74 13.76
CA PRO A 227 0.14 12.55 13.44
C PRO A 227 -1.23 12.87 12.86
N ASP A 228 -1.93 13.88 13.39
CA ASP A 228 -3.28 14.21 12.92
C ASP A 228 -3.23 14.85 11.52
N ARG A 229 -2.17 15.62 11.22
CA ARG A 229 -1.97 16.15 9.86
C ARG A 229 -1.61 15.07 8.85
N GLU A 230 -0.84 14.06 9.26
CA GLU A 230 -0.52 12.91 8.41
C GLU A 230 -1.80 12.12 8.08
N LEU A 231 -2.60 11.80 9.10
CA LEU A 231 -3.89 11.14 8.91
C LEU A 231 -4.83 11.95 8.03
N LEU A 232 -4.93 13.27 8.22
CA LEU A 232 -5.81 14.09 7.39
C LEU A 232 -5.34 14.11 5.92
N GLY A 233 -4.03 14.21 5.68
CA GLY A 233 -3.47 14.10 4.32
C GLY A 233 -3.79 12.75 3.68
N GLN A 234 -3.67 11.67 4.45
CA GLN A 234 -3.98 10.32 3.98
C GLN A 234 -5.48 10.08 3.77
N GLY A 235 -6.34 10.61 4.63
CA GLY A 235 -7.79 10.55 4.47
C GLY A 235 -8.21 11.24 3.18
N VAL A 236 -7.68 12.43 2.90
CA VAL A 236 -7.93 13.13 1.63
C VAL A 236 -7.42 12.31 0.44
N ALA A 237 -6.22 11.73 0.53
CA ALA A 237 -5.68 10.89 -0.54
C ALA A 237 -6.57 9.67 -0.83
N ASN A 238 -7.10 9.02 0.20
CA ASN A 238 -7.98 7.86 0.09
C ASN A 238 -9.42 8.20 -0.33
N VAL A 239 -9.86 9.44 -0.10
CA VAL A 239 -11.10 9.93 -0.70
C VAL A 239 -10.89 10.24 -2.18
N VAL A 240 -9.78 10.88 -2.56
CA VAL A 240 -9.55 11.37 -3.93
C VAL A 240 -9.10 10.26 -4.90
N SER A 241 -8.23 9.34 -4.46
CA SER A 241 -7.65 8.31 -5.32
C SER A 241 -8.71 7.45 -6.03
N PRO A 242 -9.73 6.90 -5.33
CA PRO A 242 -10.78 6.10 -5.97
C PRO A 242 -11.64 6.90 -6.96
N LEU A 243 -11.85 8.21 -6.73
CA LEU A 243 -12.59 9.08 -7.66
C LEU A 243 -11.89 9.20 -9.02
N LEU A 244 -10.58 8.94 -9.06
CA LEU A 244 -9.75 8.96 -10.26
C LEU A 244 -9.45 7.54 -10.78
N GLY A 245 -10.10 6.51 -10.23
CA GLY A 245 -9.84 5.10 -10.56
C GLY A 245 -8.57 4.52 -9.92
N GLY A 246 -8.02 5.19 -8.90
CA GLY A 246 -6.85 4.74 -8.15
C GLY A 246 -7.21 3.83 -6.97
N MET A 247 -6.24 3.05 -6.52
CA MET A 247 -6.37 2.22 -5.31
C MET A 247 -6.18 3.05 -4.03
N PRO A 248 -6.60 2.54 -2.86
CA PRO A 248 -6.27 3.14 -1.57
C PRO A 248 -4.78 3.44 -1.43
N ALA A 249 -4.48 4.62 -0.87
CA ALA A 249 -3.14 5.10 -0.61
C ALA A 249 -2.72 4.82 0.83
N THR A 250 -1.50 4.30 0.99
CA THR A 250 -0.85 4.10 2.29
C THR A 250 0.57 4.67 2.27
N GLY A 251 1.12 4.95 3.46
CA GLY A 251 2.52 5.27 3.63
C GLY A 251 3.39 4.05 3.34
N ALA A 252 4.54 4.25 2.67
CA ALA A 252 5.45 3.16 2.34
C ALA A 252 6.83 3.42 2.94
N ILE A 253 7.15 2.74 4.05
CA ILE A 253 8.39 2.92 4.82
C ILE A 253 9.62 2.89 3.91
N ALA A 254 9.72 1.90 3.02
CA ALA A 254 10.86 1.75 2.13
C ALA A 254 11.02 2.92 1.13
N ARG A 255 9.92 3.41 0.55
CA ARG A 255 9.96 4.55 -0.38
C ARG A 255 10.33 5.84 0.34
N THR A 256 9.74 6.07 1.51
CA THR A 256 10.06 7.23 2.34
C THR A 256 11.53 7.23 2.77
N ALA A 257 12.04 6.07 3.22
CA ALA A 257 13.44 5.94 3.62
C ALA A 257 14.42 6.20 2.47
N VAL A 258 14.13 5.68 1.26
CA VAL A 258 14.94 5.97 0.07
C VAL A 258 14.89 7.45 -0.29
N ASN A 259 13.71 8.07 -0.24
CA ASN A 259 13.54 9.49 -0.54
C ASN A 259 14.32 10.38 0.45
N VAL A 260 14.27 10.08 1.75
CA VAL A 260 15.03 10.80 2.79
C VAL A 260 16.53 10.59 2.61
N ARG A 261 16.99 9.35 2.36
CA ARG A 261 18.42 9.06 2.09
C ARG A 261 18.94 9.71 0.81
N ALA A 262 18.08 9.91 -0.18
CA ALA A 262 18.38 10.67 -1.40
C ALA A 262 18.45 12.19 -1.16
N GLY A 263 18.24 12.67 0.08
CA GLY A 263 18.37 14.07 0.44
C GLY A 263 17.09 14.88 0.30
N ALA A 264 15.91 14.24 0.22
CA ALA A 264 14.65 14.96 0.18
C ALA A 264 14.43 15.81 1.45
N ARG A 265 14.25 17.12 1.28
CA ARG A 265 14.06 18.09 2.40
C ARG A 265 12.73 18.84 2.37
N SER A 266 11.95 18.68 1.29
CA SER A 266 10.71 19.40 1.04
C SER A 266 9.65 18.52 0.37
N ARG A 267 8.40 19.00 0.37
CA ARG A 267 7.25 18.35 -0.30
C ARG A 267 7.40 18.27 -1.82
N VAL A 268 8.30 19.07 -2.41
CA VAL A 268 8.58 19.07 -3.85
C VAL A 268 9.08 17.71 -4.32
N ALA A 269 9.84 16.98 -3.49
CA ALA A 269 10.30 15.63 -3.83
C ALA A 269 9.14 14.66 -4.12
N ALA A 270 8.08 14.70 -3.31
CA ALA A 270 6.89 13.88 -3.52
C ALA A 270 6.10 14.32 -4.78
N ALA A 271 6.02 15.63 -5.04
CA ALA A 271 5.36 16.16 -6.24
C ALA A 271 6.10 15.76 -7.53
N VAL A 272 7.43 15.83 -7.53
CA VAL A 272 8.27 15.38 -8.64
C VAL A 272 8.12 13.87 -8.85
N HIS A 273 8.13 13.07 -7.78
CA HIS A 273 7.91 11.63 -7.88
C HIS A 273 6.55 11.30 -8.53
N ALA A 274 5.47 11.96 -8.08
CA ALA A 274 4.14 11.79 -8.66
C ALA A 274 4.09 12.20 -10.14
N LEU A 275 4.70 13.34 -10.51
CA LEU A 275 4.78 13.80 -11.89
C LEU A 275 5.53 12.80 -12.78
N VAL A 276 6.68 12.29 -12.32
CA VAL A 276 7.46 11.28 -13.05
C VAL A 276 6.62 10.02 -13.27
N LEU A 277 5.90 9.53 -12.26
CA LEU A 277 5.01 8.37 -12.42
C LEU A 277 3.90 8.63 -13.45
N VAL A 278 3.27 9.81 -13.42
CA VAL A 278 2.26 10.19 -14.42
C VAL A 278 2.86 10.19 -15.83
N LEU A 279 4.05 10.76 -16.01
CA LEU A 279 4.73 10.76 -17.32
C LEU A 279 5.04 9.34 -17.78
N VAL A 280 5.56 8.47 -16.90
CA VAL A 280 5.82 7.06 -17.23
C VAL A 280 4.53 6.36 -17.67
N VAL A 281 3.43 6.52 -16.94
CA VAL A 281 2.15 5.89 -17.30
C VAL A 281 1.61 6.41 -18.63
N LEU A 282 1.75 7.71 -18.92
CA LEU A 282 1.23 8.30 -20.16
C LEU A 282 2.06 7.93 -21.40
N PHE A 283 3.39 7.91 -21.28
CA PHE A 283 4.29 7.73 -22.42
C PHE A 283 4.83 6.31 -22.59
N ALA A 284 4.99 5.56 -21.50
CA ALA A 284 5.54 4.20 -21.52
C ALA A 284 4.45 3.10 -21.52
N ALA A 285 3.17 3.45 -21.68
CA ALA A 285 2.07 2.46 -21.70
C ALA A 285 2.29 1.27 -22.67
N PRO A 286 2.79 1.47 -23.92
CA PRO A 286 3.08 0.35 -24.82
C PRO A 286 4.18 -0.57 -24.28
N LEU A 287 5.25 0.02 -23.73
CA LEU A 287 6.35 -0.74 -23.13
C LEU A 287 5.91 -1.51 -21.88
N VAL A 288 5.04 -0.92 -21.08
CA VAL A 288 4.48 -1.55 -19.87
C VAL A 288 3.60 -2.75 -20.24
N ALA A 289 2.86 -2.67 -21.34
CA ALA A 289 1.98 -3.76 -21.79
C ALA A 289 2.73 -5.05 -22.12
N GLU A 290 4.01 -4.95 -22.52
CA GLU A 290 4.86 -6.10 -22.84
C GLU A 290 5.50 -6.77 -21.62
N ILE A 291 5.36 -6.19 -20.42
CA ILE A 291 5.96 -6.75 -19.21
C ILE A 291 5.32 -8.12 -18.91
N PRO A 292 6.12 -9.20 -18.78
CA PRO A 292 5.60 -10.51 -18.37
C PRO A 292 5.02 -10.49 -16.95
N LEU A 293 3.88 -11.14 -16.73
CA LEU A 293 3.29 -11.31 -15.40
C LEU A 293 4.23 -12.08 -14.45
N ALA A 294 5.01 -13.03 -14.98
CA ALA A 294 6.06 -13.73 -14.26
C ALA A 294 7.15 -12.80 -13.73
N ALA A 295 7.48 -11.73 -14.48
CA ALA A 295 8.44 -10.73 -14.01
C ALA A 295 7.89 -9.95 -12.81
N LEU A 296 6.62 -9.54 -12.86
CA LEU A 296 5.94 -8.89 -11.72
C LEU A 296 5.85 -9.82 -10.50
N ALA A 297 5.56 -11.11 -10.72
CA ALA A 297 5.56 -12.11 -9.66
C ALA A 297 6.92 -12.19 -8.97
N GLY A 298 8.02 -12.22 -9.73
CA GLY A 298 9.39 -12.16 -9.19
C GLY A 298 9.64 -10.90 -8.36
N VAL A 299 9.20 -9.73 -8.82
CA VAL A 299 9.32 -8.47 -8.07
C VAL A 299 8.56 -8.54 -6.75
N LEU A 300 7.31 -9.00 -6.79
CA LEU A 300 6.42 -9.04 -5.64
C LEU A 300 6.86 -10.10 -4.62
N LEU A 301 7.40 -11.24 -5.06
CA LEU A 301 8.01 -12.25 -4.18
C LEU A 301 9.20 -11.68 -3.40
N VAL A 302 10.13 -11.00 -4.09
CA VAL A 302 11.27 -10.37 -3.41
C VAL A 302 10.81 -9.22 -2.51
N THR A 303 9.80 -8.46 -2.93
CA THR A 303 9.27 -7.35 -2.15
C THR A 303 8.59 -7.86 -0.87
N ALA A 304 7.78 -8.91 -0.96
CA ALA A 304 7.17 -9.58 0.19
C ALA A 304 8.24 -10.11 1.15
N ALA A 305 9.29 -10.76 0.64
CA ALA A 305 10.41 -11.21 1.47
C ALA A 305 11.14 -10.05 2.17
N ARG A 306 11.22 -8.87 1.54
CA ARG A 306 11.82 -7.66 2.11
C ARG A 306 10.93 -6.92 3.11
N MET A 307 9.62 -7.18 3.12
CA MET A 307 8.70 -6.64 4.13
C MET A 307 8.94 -7.29 5.50
N VAL A 308 9.40 -8.55 5.51
CA VAL A 308 9.64 -9.31 6.74
C VAL A 308 11.02 -9.00 7.31
N ASP A 309 11.06 -8.25 8.41
CA ASP A 309 12.29 -8.05 9.17
C ASP A 309 12.50 -9.23 10.14
N VAL A 310 13.34 -10.19 9.72
CA VAL A 310 13.65 -11.40 10.49
C VAL A 310 14.23 -11.06 11.87
N HIS A 311 14.95 -9.94 12.00
CA HIS A 311 15.49 -9.51 13.28
C HIS A 311 14.37 -9.07 14.22
N ASN A 312 13.44 -8.23 13.74
CA ASN A 312 12.30 -7.76 14.53
C ASN A 312 11.36 -8.92 14.90
N VAL A 313 11.01 -9.78 13.94
CA VAL A 313 10.18 -10.96 14.20
C VAL A 313 10.83 -11.85 15.27
N ARG A 314 12.13 -12.11 15.16
CA ARG A 314 12.87 -12.89 16.17
C ARG A 314 12.94 -12.18 17.52
N ALA A 315 13.08 -10.86 17.54
CA ALA A 315 13.10 -10.07 18.76
C ALA A 315 11.74 -10.15 19.49
N VAL A 316 10.64 -9.98 18.77
CA VAL A 316 9.27 -10.11 19.31
C VAL A 316 9.01 -11.52 19.84
N LEU A 317 9.36 -12.56 19.07
CA LEU A 317 9.21 -13.96 19.49
C LEU A 317 10.01 -14.32 20.76
N ARG A 318 11.07 -13.57 21.06
CA ARG A 318 11.93 -13.77 22.24
C ARG A 318 11.66 -12.76 23.37
N SER A 319 10.79 -11.79 23.16
CA SER A 319 10.47 -10.73 24.12
C SER A 319 9.69 -11.30 25.31
N THR A 320 8.42 -11.62 25.09
CA THR A 320 7.55 -12.24 26.09
C THR A 320 6.69 -13.31 25.43
N ARG A 321 6.16 -14.26 26.23
CA ARG A 321 5.22 -15.26 25.71
C ARG A 321 3.97 -14.59 25.12
N SER A 322 3.51 -13.50 25.74
CA SER A 322 2.35 -12.74 25.26
C SER A 322 2.63 -12.14 23.89
N ASP A 323 3.76 -11.44 23.73
CA ASP A 323 4.14 -10.81 22.45
C ASP A 323 4.29 -11.86 21.34
N ALA A 324 4.92 -13.00 21.64
CA ALA A 324 5.09 -14.08 20.68
C ALA A 324 3.75 -14.67 20.24
N ILE A 325 2.82 -14.91 21.18
CA ILE A 325 1.48 -15.41 20.88
C ILE A 325 0.72 -14.39 20.00
N VAL A 326 0.76 -13.11 20.35
CA VAL A 326 0.09 -12.04 19.61
C VAL A 326 0.59 -11.99 18.17
N LEU A 327 1.92 -11.97 17.97
CA LEU A 327 2.51 -11.96 16.61
C LEU A 327 2.06 -13.19 15.79
N VAL A 328 2.16 -14.39 16.36
CA VAL A 328 1.82 -15.64 15.65
C VAL A 328 0.33 -15.70 15.34
N VAL A 329 -0.53 -15.37 16.30
CA VAL A 329 -1.99 -15.37 16.12
C VAL A 329 -2.39 -14.33 15.07
N THR A 330 -1.86 -13.11 15.12
CA THR A 330 -2.15 -12.09 14.11
C THR A 330 -1.68 -12.51 12.73
N ALA A 331 -0.48 -13.08 12.59
CA ALA A 331 0.05 -13.56 11.31
C ALA A 331 -0.80 -14.72 10.74
N LEU A 332 -1.13 -15.71 11.57
CA LEU A 332 -1.99 -16.83 11.15
C LEU A 332 -3.39 -16.37 10.82
N ALA A 333 -3.98 -15.48 11.62
CA ALA A 333 -5.29 -14.93 11.36
C ALA A 333 -5.34 -14.19 10.02
N THR A 334 -4.27 -13.44 9.69
CA THR A 334 -4.14 -12.76 8.40
C THR A 334 -4.11 -13.74 7.24
N VAL A 335 -3.41 -14.86 7.36
CA VAL A 335 -3.27 -15.85 6.26
C VAL A 335 -4.52 -16.73 6.11
N VAL A 336 -5.16 -17.09 7.23
CA VAL A 336 -6.28 -18.05 7.25
C VAL A 336 -7.62 -17.37 7.02
N PHE A 337 -7.83 -16.19 7.59
CA PHE A 337 -9.06 -15.41 7.45
C PHE A 337 -8.86 -14.27 6.46
N ASP A 338 -9.96 -13.65 6.05
CA ASP A 338 -9.89 -12.40 5.30
C ASP A 338 -9.17 -11.31 6.11
N LEU A 339 -8.44 -10.44 5.41
CA LEU A 339 -7.67 -9.34 6.00
C LEU A 339 -8.50 -8.51 6.99
N ILE A 340 -9.79 -8.35 6.72
CA ILE A 340 -10.74 -7.61 7.55
C ILE A 340 -10.82 -8.22 8.96
N VAL A 341 -11.13 -9.52 9.02
CA VAL A 341 -11.25 -10.28 10.27
C VAL A 341 -9.92 -10.22 11.03
N ALA A 342 -8.81 -10.37 10.32
CA ALA A 342 -7.48 -10.30 10.93
C ALA A 342 -7.22 -8.95 11.61
N VAL A 343 -7.56 -7.84 10.95
CA VAL A 343 -7.41 -6.48 11.50
C VAL A 343 -8.26 -6.28 12.76
N GLU A 344 -9.52 -6.72 12.74
CA GLU A 344 -10.40 -6.63 13.91
C GLU A 344 -9.85 -7.40 15.10
N PHE A 345 -9.43 -8.65 14.90
CA PHE A 345 -8.80 -9.46 15.96
C PHE A 345 -7.52 -8.81 16.49
N GLY A 346 -6.66 -8.31 15.60
CA GLY A 346 -5.42 -7.65 16.00
C GLY A 346 -5.65 -6.38 16.83
N VAL A 347 -6.62 -5.55 16.42
CA VAL A 347 -7.01 -4.33 17.16
C VAL A 347 -7.67 -4.68 18.49
N ALA A 348 -8.54 -5.70 18.54
CA ALA A 348 -9.18 -6.14 19.78
C ALA A 348 -8.14 -6.66 20.79
N ILE A 349 -7.20 -7.49 20.34
CA ILE A 349 -6.09 -7.99 21.17
C ILE A 349 -5.24 -6.81 21.66
N ALA A 350 -4.89 -5.86 20.78
CA ALA A 350 -4.14 -4.67 21.15
C ALA A 350 -4.85 -3.84 22.23
N ALA A 351 -6.16 -3.62 22.10
CA ALA A 351 -6.95 -2.87 23.06
C ALA A 351 -6.99 -3.55 24.44
N VAL A 352 -7.18 -4.88 24.47
CA VAL A 352 -7.16 -5.65 25.72
C VAL A 352 -5.80 -5.59 26.40
N LEU A 353 -4.71 -5.68 25.63
CA LEU A 353 -3.35 -5.58 26.17
C LEU A 353 -3.06 -4.18 26.70
N ALA A 354 -3.47 -3.13 25.99
CA ALA A 354 -3.32 -1.75 26.44
C ALA A 354 -4.05 -1.49 27.76
N LEU A 355 -5.27 -2.02 27.93
CA LEU A 355 -6.06 -1.89 29.15
C LEU A 355 -5.48 -2.67 30.34
N ARG A 356 -4.70 -3.74 30.11
CA ARG A 356 -4.01 -4.48 31.18
C ARG A 356 -2.79 -3.76 31.74
N HIS A 357 -2.28 -2.74 31.06
CA HIS A 357 -1.11 -1.96 31.45
C HIS A 357 -1.45 -0.59 32.03
N VAL A 358 -2.75 -0.27 32.16
CA VAL A 358 -3.29 0.88 32.89
C VAL A 358 -3.82 0.41 34.24
#